data_AF-A0A2A4T2A7-F1
#
_entry.id   AF-A0A2A4T2A7-F1
#
_cell.length_a   1.000
_cell.length_b   1.000
_cell.length_c   1.000
_cell.angle_alpha   90.00
_cell.angle_beta   90.00
_cell.angle_gamma   90.00
#
_symmetry.space_group_name_H-M   'P 1'
#
loop_
_entity.id
_entity.type
_entity.pdbx_description
1 polymer ?
#
loop_
_entity_poly.entity_id
_entity_poly.type
_entity_poly.pdbx_seq_one_letter_code
_entity_poly.pdbx_strand_id
1 'polypeptide(L)'
;MHQYMETVRNEIEAAAGQEAYLASSLFMRISQSLDYEDEGARVLENKESYEAIQHQAMNSINTQSEFNLDKEILAWQAAILRDISREFYTWWVNHKEQKFMAEDCFQDGESCIRIEASCEKLGLNPTEVFTSLLEVEYLLTRLTTSCNKVMLEVERYWKFKQVNEHKAPDNPFMNKRIALESQGTVLAEGIALLEDISQRCQENAKALAGAHHLLWIQAHQMLQSLIHALNGFLHYDYQQDAELQLNNWVDYLFTKTLENGEPNPTYHGPLHHRVIANLAQATQCLVQHTIRHNDAFTQRDNIMRPFISQTLEKVKRMELTNLKMSQEAQRHQLSLV
;
A
#
# COMPACT_ATOMS: atom_id res chain seq x y z
N MET A 1 -29.72 -14.23 14.10
CA MET A 1 -28.90 -14.57 12.92
C MET A 1 -28.14 -13.35 12.40
N HIS A 2 -28.78 -12.19 12.21
CA HIS A 2 -28.12 -10.95 11.78
C HIS A 2 -27.06 -10.43 12.77
N GLN A 3 -27.38 -10.33 14.07
CA GLN A 3 -26.42 -9.97 15.12
C GLN A 3 -25.25 -10.95 15.23
N TYR A 4 -25.49 -12.26 15.06
CA TYR A 4 -24.43 -13.27 15.11
C TYR A 4 -23.50 -13.17 13.88
N MET A 5 -24.05 -12.86 12.70
CA MET A 5 -23.24 -12.60 11.51
C MET A 5 -22.46 -11.29 11.60
N GLU A 6 -23.00 -10.24 12.23
CA GLU A 6 -22.26 -9.00 12.53
C GLU A 6 -21.14 -9.24 13.55
N THR A 7 -21.39 -10.02 14.62
CA THR A 7 -20.36 -10.34 15.61
C THR A 7 -19.23 -11.18 15.00
N VAL A 8 -19.56 -12.23 14.24
CA VAL A 8 -18.56 -13.07 13.56
C VAL A 8 -17.80 -12.28 12.48
N ARG A 9 -18.49 -11.39 11.76
CA ARG A 9 -17.85 -10.50 10.78
C ARG A 9 -16.90 -9.51 11.48
N ASN A 10 -17.31 -8.90 12.59
CA ASN A 10 -16.45 -8.03 13.39
C ASN A 10 -15.25 -8.78 13.98
N GLU A 11 -15.41 -10.03 14.40
CA GLU A 11 -14.32 -10.88 14.91
C GLU A 11 -13.33 -11.28 13.81
N ILE A 12 -13.81 -11.63 12.61
CA ILE A 12 -12.95 -11.97 11.46
C ILE A 12 -12.26 -10.73 10.89
N GLU A 13 -12.97 -9.61 10.78
CA GLU A 13 -12.40 -8.33 10.33
C GLU A 13 -11.36 -7.80 11.33
N ALA A 14 -11.62 -7.92 12.64
CA ALA A 14 -10.65 -7.58 13.69
C ALA A 14 -9.42 -8.51 13.67
N ALA A 15 -9.60 -9.82 13.41
CA ALA A 15 -8.48 -10.74 13.29
C ALA A 15 -7.59 -10.43 12.07
N ALA A 16 -8.19 -10.07 10.93
CA ALA A 16 -7.47 -9.68 9.73
C ALA A 16 -6.75 -8.32 9.88
N GLY A 17 -7.38 -7.35 10.54
CA GLY A 17 -6.79 -6.06 10.88
C GLY A 17 -5.62 -6.20 11.86
N GLN A 18 -5.78 -7.07 12.87
CA GLN A 18 -4.71 -7.44 13.78
C GLN A 18 -3.54 -8.06 13.01
N GLU A 19 -3.76 -9.11 12.21
CA GLU A 19 -2.72 -9.75 11.38
C GLU A 19 -1.96 -8.75 10.50
N ALA A 20 -2.66 -7.78 9.92
CA ALA A 20 -2.06 -6.75 9.08
C ALA A 20 -1.07 -5.88 9.84
N TYR A 21 -1.54 -5.34 10.95
CA TYR A 21 -0.73 -4.56 11.86
C TYR A 21 0.45 -5.37 12.42
N LEU A 22 0.22 -6.65 12.77
CA LEU A 22 1.28 -7.54 13.28
C LEU A 22 2.39 -7.76 12.27
N ALA A 23 2.04 -8.01 11.00
CA ALA A 23 3.01 -8.18 9.93
C ALA A 23 3.84 -6.90 9.70
N SER A 24 3.21 -5.72 9.75
CA SER A 24 3.90 -4.44 9.58
C SER A 24 4.80 -4.08 10.77
N SER A 25 4.33 -4.25 12.00
CA SER A 25 5.15 -3.98 13.21
C SER A 25 6.38 -4.88 13.27
N LEU A 26 6.21 -6.16 12.92
CA LEU A 26 7.32 -7.09 12.78
C LEU A 26 8.32 -6.67 11.71
N PHE A 27 7.84 -6.28 10.52
CA PHE A 27 8.71 -5.83 9.43
C PHE A 27 9.54 -4.62 9.85
N MET A 28 8.93 -3.62 10.47
CA MET A 28 9.63 -2.41 10.93
C MET A 28 10.73 -2.75 11.93
N ARG A 29 10.45 -3.69 12.84
CA ARG A 29 11.43 -4.18 13.82
C ARG A 29 12.60 -4.90 13.15
N ILE A 30 12.32 -5.85 12.26
CA ILE A 30 13.36 -6.60 11.54
C ILE A 30 14.20 -5.63 10.70
N SER A 31 13.56 -4.71 9.96
CA SER A 31 14.26 -3.75 9.10
C SER A 31 15.26 -2.89 9.87
N GLN A 32 14.89 -2.44 11.07
CA GLN A 32 15.77 -1.63 11.91
C GLN A 32 16.91 -2.44 12.52
N SER A 33 16.62 -3.63 13.04
CA SER A 33 17.64 -4.48 13.64
C SER A 33 18.64 -5.06 12.63
N LEU A 34 18.22 -5.17 11.36
CA LEU A 34 19.09 -5.57 10.27
C LEU A 34 19.89 -4.40 9.67
N ASP A 35 19.57 -3.15 10.03
CA ASP A 35 20.18 -1.92 9.50
C ASP A 35 20.47 -2.03 8.00
N TYR A 36 19.42 -2.37 7.23
CA TYR A 36 19.52 -2.65 5.81
C TYR A 36 19.74 -1.33 5.05
N GLU A 37 20.94 -0.77 5.18
CA GLU A 37 21.37 0.48 4.53
C GLU A 37 21.32 0.40 2.99
N ASP A 38 21.16 -0.80 2.41
CA ASP A 38 21.39 -1.05 0.99
C ASP A 38 20.15 -1.49 0.19
N GLU A 39 18.94 -1.31 0.73
CA GLU A 39 17.63 -1.51 0.04
C GLU A 39 17.38 -2.83 -0.72
N GLY A 40 18.22 -3.86 -0.51
CA GLY A 40 18.16 -5.12 -1.24
C GLY A 40 19.32 -5.37 -2.22
N ALA A 41 20.33 -4.50 -2.30
CA ALA A 41 21.48 -4.65 -3.20
C ALA A 41 22.49 -5.73 -2.75
N ARG A 42 22.41 -6.19 -1.49
CA ARG A 42 23.31 -7.22 -0.96
C ARG A 42 22.94 -8.59 -1.54
N VAL A 43 23.69 -9.01 -2.54
CA VAL A 43 23.55 -10.35 -3.16
C VAL A 43 23.96 -11.42 -2.14
N LEU A 44 23.13 -12.45 -1.98
CA LEU A 44 23.48 -13.61 -1.17
C LEU A 44 24.62 -14.38 -1.83
N GLU A 45 25.83 -14.26 -1.28
CA GLU A 45 27.02 -14.89 -1.86
C GLU A 45 27.14 -16.38 -1.52
N ASN A 46 26.69 -16.79 -0.33
CA ASN A 46 26.84 -18.16 0.16
C ASN A 46 25.83 -18.49 1.28
N LYS A 47 25.82 -19.76 1.70
CA LYS A 47 24.93 -20.28 2.75
C LYS A 47 25.16 -19.60 4.12
N GLU A 48 26.40 -19.30 4.47
CA GLU A 48 26.75 -18.69 5.75
C GLU A 48 26.24 -17.24 5.84
N SER A 49 26.31 -16.48 4.74
CA SER A 49 25.73 -15.14 4.63
C SER A 49 24.21 -15.17 4.83
N TYR A 50 23.51 -16.16 4.27
CA TYR A 50 22.08 -16.35 4.52
C TYR A 50 21.80 -16.69 5.99
N GLU A 51 22.56 -17.62 6.58
CA GLU A 51 22.39 -18.03 7.98
C GLU A 51 22.67 -16.88 8.95
N ALA A 52 23.63 -16.01 8.65
CA ALA A 52 23.90 -14.80 9.43
C ALA A 52 22.70 -13.83 9.42
N ILE A 53 22.11 -13.55 8.24
CA ILE A 53 20.90 -12.71 8.12
C ILE A 53 19.73 -13.35 8.86
N GLN A 54 19.54 -14.67 8.71
CA GLN A 54 18.48 -15.41 9.40
C GLN A 54 18.66 -15.35 10.93
N HIS A 55 19.88 -15.56 11.42
CA HIS A 55 20.19 -15.45 12.85
C HIS A 55 19.96 -14.03 13.38
N GLN A 56 20.34 -13.00 12.63
CA GLN A 56 20.12 -11.62 13.02
C GLN A 56 18.62 -11.30 13.04
N ALA A 57 17.85 -11.72 12.03
CA ALA A 57 16.39 -11.55 12.00
C ALA A 57 15.70 -12.28 13.15
N MET A 58 16.09 -13.52 13.45
CA MET A 58 15.54 -14.30 14.57
C MET A 58 15.91 -13.71 15.93
N ASN A 59 17.14 -13.23 16.10
CA ASN A 59 17.57 -12.53 17.31
C ASN A 59 16.76 -11.24 17.51
N SER A 60 16.51 -10.50 16.43
CA SER A 60 15.70 -9.28 16.46
C SER A 60 14.27 -9.52 16.98
N ILE A 61 13.68 -10.68 16.63
CA ILE A 61 12.37 -11.13 17.14
C ILE A 61 12.44 -11.56 18.61
N ASN A 62 13.59 -12.07 19.05
CA ASN A 62 13.79 -12.59 20.41
C ASN A 62 14.17 -11.51 21.43
N THR A 63 14.74 -10.38 21.01
CA THR A 63 15.14 -9.28 21.91
C THR A 63 13.93 -8.43 22.25
N GLN A 64 13.49 -8.40 23.53
CA GLN A 64 12.43 -7.49 23.97
C GLN A 64 12.74 -6.05 23.54
N SER A 65 11.85 -5.44 22.75
CA SER A 65 11.96 -4.03 22.39
C SER A 65 11.12 -3.19 23.33
N GLU A 66 11.66 -2.07 23.79
CA GLU A 66 10.85 -1.02 24.41
C GLU A 66 9.81 -0.52 23.40
N PHE A 67 8.61 -0.21 23.89
CA PHE A 67 7.55 0.37 23.09
C PHE A 67 7.98 1.72 22.55
N ASN A 68 7.83 1.89 21.24
CA ASN A 68 8.13 3.13 20.55
C ASN A 68 6.90 3.56 19.75
N LEU A 69 6.29 4.66 20.19
CA LEU A 69 5.04 5.17 19.63
C LEU A 69 5.14 5.43 18.12
N ASP A 70 6.21 6.07 17.66
CA ASP A 70 6.38 6.44 16.25
C ASP A 70 6.46 5.21 15.35
N LYS A 71 7.13 4.13 15.81
CA LYS A 71 7.23 2.87 15.08
C LYS A 71 5.89 2.16 14.98
N GLU A 72 5.09 2.21 16.05
CA GLU A 72 3.76 1.61 16.05
C GLU A 72 2.79 2.36 15.13
N ILE A 73 2.86 3.70 15.13
CA ILE A 73 2.12 4.54 14.18
C ILE A 73 2.52 4.18 12.74
N LEU A 74 3.81 4.10 12.45
CA LEU A 74 4.30 3.80 11.10
C LEU A 74 3.90 2.39 10.63
N ALA A 75 4.00 1.39 11.50
CA ALA A 75 3.54 0.04 11.23
C ALA A 75 2.03 0.00 10.93
N TRP A 76 1.25 0.79 11.66
CA TRP A 76 -0.19 0.88 11.47
C TRP A 76 -0.56 1.59 10.15
N GLN A 77 0.11 2.70 9.84
CA GLN A 77 -0.04 3.38 8.54
C GLN A 77 0.29 2.42 7.38
N ALA A 78 1.32 1.58 7.50
CA ALA A 78 1.64 0.58 6.49
C ALA A 78 0.52 -0.48 6.33
N ALA A 79 -0.10 -0.91 7.43
CA ALA A 79 -1.23 -1.83 7.39
C ALA A 79 -2.45 -1.22 6.69
N ILE A 80 -2.75 0.07 6.93
CA ILE A 80 -3.85 0.78 6.25
C ILE A 80 -3.55 0.99 4.78
N LEU A 81 -2.32 1.39 4.42
CA LEU A 81 -1.93 1.52 3.02
C LEU A 81 -2.18 0.22 2.27
N ARG A 82 -1.83 -0.91 2.89
CA ARG A 82 -2.08 -2.24 2.33
C ARG A 82 -3.57 -2.54 2.19
N ASP A 83 -4.37 -2.24 3.20
CA ASP A 83 -5.82 -2.48 3.17
C ASP A 83 -6.54 -1.60 2.14
N ILE A 84 -6.20 -0.32 2.07
CA ILE A 84 -6.65 0.60 1.04
C ILE A 84 -6.28 0.03 -0.34
N SER A 85 -5.00 -0.27 -0.57
CA SER A 85 -4.51 -0.77 -1.86
C SER A 85 -5.21 -2.07 -2.29
N ARG A 86 -5.45 -2.99 -1.35
CA ARG A 86 -6.14 -4.25 -1.61
C ARG A 86 -7.61 -4.07 -1.97
N GLU A 87 -8.33 -3.20 -1.26
CA GLU A 87 -9.73 -2.90 -1.55
C GLU A 87 -9.87 -2.19 -2.90
N PHE A 88 -9.01 -1.22 -3.18
CA PHE A 88 -8.97 -0.56 -4.49
C PHE A 88 -8.59 -1.54 -5.62
N TYR A 89 -7.63 -2.44 -5.40
CA TYR A 89 -7.30 -3.50 -6.36
C TYR A 89 -8.51 -4.38 -6.66
N THR A 90 -9.19 -4.84 -5.62
CA THR A 90 -10.37 -5.70 -5.76
C THR A 90 -11.48 -4.99 -6.52
N TRP A 91 -11.73 -3.72 -6.20
CA TRP A 91 -12.70 -2.90 -6.94
C TRP A 91 -12.27 -2.72 -8.41
N TRP A 92 -11.00 -2.41 -8.66
CA TRP A 92 -10.46 -2.14 -10.00
C TRP A 92 -10.57 -3.35 -10.92
N VAL A 93 -10.18 -4.54 -10.43
CA VAL A 93 -10.30 -5.79 -11.17
C VAL A 93 -11.76 -6.08 -11.50
N ASN A 94 -12.67 -5.96 -10.51
CA ASN A 94 -14.10 -6.16 -10.74
C ASN A 94 -14.67 -5.18 -11.76
N HIS A 95 -14.30 -3.89 -11.68
CA HIS A 95 -14.76 -2.88 -12.63
C HIS A 95 -14.22 -3.17 -14.03
N LYS A 96 -12.95 -3.56 -14.15
CA LYS A 96 -12.33 -3.93 -15.43
C LYS A 96 -13.04 -5.12 -16.07
N GLU A 97 -13.24 -6.20 -15.32
CA GLU A 97 -13.89 -7.42 -15.83
C GLU A 97 -15.37 -7.18 -16.17
N GLN A 98 -16.12 -6.51 -15.30
CA GLN A 98 -17.57 -6.36 -15.47
C GLN A 98 -17.98 -5.19 -16.38
N LYS A 99 -17.10 -4.21 -16.57
CA LYS A 99 -17.41 -2.99 -17.33
C LYS A 99 -16.54 -2.83 -18.57
N PHE A 100 -15.21 -2.81 -18.43
CA PHE A 100 -14.32 -2.63 -19.59
C PHE A 100 -14.31 -3.86 -20.52
N MET A 101 -14.28 -5.06 -19.96
CA MET A 101 -14.23 -6.33 -20.70
C MET A 101 -15.59 -6.96 -20.99
N ALA A 102 -16.69 -6.30 -20.60
CA ALA A 102 -18.03 -6.79 -20.90
C ALA A 102 -18.32 -6.76 -22.41
N GLU A 103 -19.19 -7.66 -22.87
CA GLU A 103 -19.62 -7.71 -24.26
C GLU A 103 -20.33 -6.40 -24.69
N ASP A 104 -20.07 -6.01 -25.93
CA ASP A 104 -20.68 -4.88 -26.64
C ASP A 104 -20.59 -5.10 -28.15
N CYS A 105 -21.02 -4.11 -28.94
CA CYS A 105 -20.87 -4.12 -30.40
C CYS A 105 -20.21 -2.83 -30.90
N PHE A 106 -19.44 -2.94 -31.98
CA PHE A 106 -19.00 -1.80 -32.80
C PHE A 106 -20.19 -1.13 -33.49
N GLN A 107 -19.96 0.00 -34.15
CA GLN A 107 -21.02 0.73 -34.87
C GLN A 107 -21.67 -0.08 -36.00
N ASP A 108 -20.93 -1.00 -36.62
CA ASP A 108 -21.41 -1.89 -37.68
C ASP A 108 -22.15 -3.14 -37.16
N GLY A 109 -22.22 -3.32 -35.83
CA GLY A 109 -22.89 -4.43 -35.17
C GLY A 109 -22.01 -5.65 -34.92
N GLU A 110 -20.73 -5.62 -35.29
CA GLU A 110 -19.79 -6.68 -34.95
C GLU A 110 -19.54 -6.74 -33.44
N SER A 111 -19.50 -7.96 -32.88
CA SER A 111 -19.28 -8.18 -31.45
C SER A 111 -17.86 -7.78 -31.06
N CYS A 112 -17.73 -7.04 -29.96
CA CYS A 112 -16.45 -6.68 -29.37
C CYS A 112 -16.58 -6.57 -27.85
N ILE A 113 -15.52 -6.11 -27.18
CA ILE A 113 -15.60 -5.72 -25.78
C ILE A 113 -15.87 -4.22 -25.65
N ARG A 114 -16.57 -3.85 -24.57
CA ARG A 114 -17.11 -2.50 -24.35
C ARG A 114 -16.07 -1.39 -24.43
N ILE A 115 -14.85 -1.64 -23.97
CA ILE A 115 -13.76 -0.67 -24.07
C ILE A 115 -13.29 -0.46 -25.51
N GLU A 116 -13.29 -1.49 -26.36
CA GLU A 116 -12.97 -1.35 -27.79
C GLU A 116 -14.04 -0.54 -28.51
N ALA A 117 -15.33 -0.86 -28.29
CA ALA A 117 -16.46 -0.07 -28.78
C ALA A 117 -16.37 1.40 -28.32
N SER A 118 -15.96 1.62 -27.06
CA SER A 118 -15.77 2.97 -26.54
C SER A 118 -14.59 3.68 -27.20
N CYS A 119 -13.47 2.99 -27.45
CA CYS A 119 -12.30 3.58 -28.10
C CYS A 119 -12.59 3.92 -29.57
N GLU A 120 -13.36 3.09 -30.27
CA GLU A 120 -13.82 3.35 -31.64
C GLU A 120 -14.58 4.69 -31.71
N LYS A 121 -15.54 4.90 -30.80
CA LYS A 121 -16.33 6.15 -30.73
C LYS A 121 -15.49 7.38 -30.42
N LEU A 122 -14.40 7.20 -29.68
CA LEU A 122 -13.48 8.28 -29.30
C LEU A 122 -12.35 8.49 -30.33
N GLY A 123 -12.20 7.60 -31.32
CA GLY A 123 -11.06 7.61 -32.23
C GLY A 123 -9.72 7.33 -31.54
N LEU A 124 -9.71 6.53 -30.48
CA LEU A 124 -8.52 6.19 -29.68
C LEU A 124 -7.96 4.82 -30.02
N ASN A 125 -6.65 4.64 -29.76
CA ASN A 125 -5.99 3.34 -29.82
C ASN A 125 -6.36 2.48 -28.59
N PRO A 126 -7.10 1.37 -28.74
CA PRO A 126 -7.51 0.56 -27.60
C PRO A 126 -6.32 -0.01 -26.82
N THR A 127 -5.21 -0.35 -27.49
CA THR A 127 -4.03 -0.92 -26.82
C THR A 127 -3.41 0.05 -25.83
N GLU A 128 -3.25 1.32 -26.20
CA GLU A 128 -2.70 2.35 -25.30
C GLU A 128 -3.59 2.55 -24.08
N VAL A 129 -4.90 2.58 -24.28
CA VAL A 129 -5.88 2.72 -23.20
C VAL A 129 -5.82 1.52 -22.26
N PHE A 130 -5.74 0.30 -22.80
CA PHE A 130 -5.55 -0.92 -22.01
C PHE A 130 -4.26 -0.92 -21.21
N THR A 131 -3.15 -0.50 -21.81
CA THR A 131 -1.86 -0.38 -21.11
C THR A 131 -1.98 0.53 -19.90
N SER A 132 -2.58 1.72 -20.05
CA SER A 132 -2.82 2.63 -18.92
C SER A 132 -3.68 1.98 -17.82
N LEU A 133 -4.74 1.24 -18.17
CA LEU A 133 -5.54 0.54 -17.15
C LEU A 133 -4.77 -0.56 -16.41
N LEU A 134 -3.82 -1.22 -17.07
CA LEU A 134 -2.92 -2.21 -16.46
C LEU A 134 -1.86 -1.56 -15.57
N GLU A 135 -1.42 -0.35 -15.87
CA GLU A 135 -0.49 0.41 -15.02
C GLU A 135 -1.10 0.71 -13.65
N VAL A 136 -2.40 1.00 -13.58
CA VAL A 136 -3.14 1.13 -12.29
C VAL A 136 -3.09 -0.18 -11.50
N GLU A 137 -3.37 -1.31 -12.16
CA GLU A 137 -3.36 -2.63 -11.54
C GLU A 137 -1.96 -3.01 -11.01
N TYR A 138 -0.92 -2.70 -11.79
CA TYR A 138 0.48 -2.88 -11.40
C TYR A 138 0.82 -2.03 -10.17
N LEU A 139 0.45 -0.75 -10.16
CA LEU A 139 0.67 0.14 -9.02
C LEU A 139 -0.02 -0.39 -7.76
N LEU A 140 -1.29 -0.77 -7.85
CA LEU A 140 -2.05 -1.30 -6.71
C LEU A 140 -1.45 -2.60 -6.16
N THR A 141 -0.94 -3.47 -7.04
CA THR A 141 -0.21 -4.69 -6.67
C THR A 141 1.09 -4.34 -5.94
N ARG A 142 1.84 -3.36 -6.45
CA ARG A 142 3.08 -2.88 -5.83
C ARG A 142 2.81 -2.30 -4.45
N LEU A 143 1.80 -1.43 -4.29
CA LEU A 143 1.44 -0.84 -3.00
C LEU A 143 0.98 -1.91 -1.99
N THR A 144 0.24 -2.92 -2.43
CA THR A 144 -0.21 -4.03 -1.57
C THR A 144 0.97 -4.89 -1.09
N THR A 145 1.91 -5.20 -1.98
CA THR A 145 3.02 -6.13 -1.69
C THR A 145 4.24 -5.47 -1.04
N SER A 146 4.40 -4.15 -1.21
CA SER A 146 5.57 -3.39 -0.72
C SER A 146 5.23 -2.23 0.23
N CYS A 147 4.00 -2.21 0.78
CA CYS A 147 3.50 -1.18 1.70
C CYS A 147 4.51 -0.77 2.79
N ASN A 148 5.18 -1.71 3.44
CA ASN A 148 6.15 -1.36 4.48
C ASN A 148 7.39 -0.64 3.94
N LYS A 149 7.90 -1.04 2.75
CA LYS A 149 9.02 -0.34 2.10
C LYS A 149 8.61 1.08 1.70
N VAL A 150 7.43 1.20 1.11
CA VAL A 150 6.84 2.50 0.74
C VAL A 150 6.69 3.40 1.98
N MET A 151 6.22 2.86 3.11
CA MET A 151 6.11 3.66 4.34
C MET A 151 7.45 4.07 4.94
N LEU A 152 8.48 3.22 4.88
CA LEU A 152 9.83 3.62 5.31
C LEU A 152 10.41 4.74 4.44
N GLU A 153 10.17 4.68 3.14
CA GLU A 153 10.59 5.73 2.20
C GLU A 153 9.87 7.05 2.49
N VAL A 154 8.57 7.00 2.73
CA VAL A 154 7.75 8.13 3.15
C VAL A 154 8.19 8.68 4.51
N GLU A 155 8.53 7.83 5.48
CA GLU A 155 9.07 8.24 6.78
C GLU A 155 10.39 9.02 6.62
N ARG A 156 11.29 8.56 5.75
CA ARG A 156 12.54 9.28 5.43
C ARG A 156 12.24 10.66 4.86
N TYR A 157 11.28 10.76 3.95
CA TYR A 157 10.83 12.04 3.42
C TYR A 157 10.23 12.95 4.51
N TRP A 158 9.36 12.44 5.39
CA TRP A 158 8.79 13.24 6.48
C TRP A 158 9.86 13.77 7.43
N LYS A 159 10.84 12.94 7.81
CA LYS A 159 11.99 13.38 8.62
C LYS A 159 12.80 14.46 7.90
N PHE A 160 13.03 14.30 6.59
CA PHE A 160 13.68 15.31 5.78
C PHE A 160 12.89 16.63 5.77
N LYS A 161 11.58 16.58 5.51
CA LYS A 161 10.67 17.74 5.52
C LYS A 161 10.73 18.46 6.87
N GLN A 162 10.48 17.76 7.96
CA GLN A 162 10.41 18.33 9.31
C GLN A 162 11.73 19.02 9.72
N VAL A 163 12.88 18.38 9.47
CA VAL A 163 14.20 18.96 9.79
C VAL A 163 14.45 20.25 9.01
N ASN A 164 14.04 20.29 7.74
CA ASN A 164 14.30 21.44 6.87
C ASN A 164 13.32 22.59 7.08
N GLU A 165 12.03 22.29 7.33
CA GLU A 165 11.03 23.30 7.71
C GLU A 165 11.37 23.96 9.04
N HIS A 166 11.84 23.19 10.03
CA HIS A 166 12.26 23.77 11.31
C HIS A 166 13.52 24.64 11.20
N LYS A 167 14.48 24.24 10.35
CA LYS A 167 15.73 24.99 10.15
C LYS A 167 15.53 26.29 9.37
N ALA A 168 14.59 26.32 8.42
CA ALA A 168 14.43 27.44 7.50
C ALA A 168 12.97 27.57 6.98
N PRO A 169 12.01 27.91 7.84
CA PRO A 169 10.57 27.82 7.54
C PRO A 169 10.11 28.71 6.37
N ASP A 170 10.71 29.89 6.22
CA ASP A 170 10.33 30.86 5.17
C ASP A 170 11.30 30.88 3.98
N ASN A 171 12.15 29.86 3.82
CA ASN A 171 13.16 29.82 2.76
C ASN A 171 12.60 29.20 1.47
N PRO A 172 12.48 29.97 0.36
CA PRO A 172 11.92 29.46 -0.90
C PRO A 172 12.74 28.33 -1.53
N PHE A 173 14.07 28.34 -1.37
CA PHE A 173 14.94 27.27 -1.85
C PHE A 173 14.71 25.99 -1.06
N MET A 174 14.49 26.11 0.25
CA MET A 174 14.21 24.95 1.10
C MET A 174 12.85 24.34 0.77
N ASN A 175 11.83 25.17 0.61
CA ASN A 175 10.49 24.72 0.21
C ASN A 175 10.52 24.03 -1.17
N LYS A 176 11.29 24.56 -2.12
CA LYS A 176 11.49 23.92 -3.43
C LYS A 176 12.21 22.58 -3.30
N ARG A 177 13.21 22.47 -2.42
CA ARG A 177 13.95 21.23 -2.19
C ARG A 177 13.06 20.15 -1.55
N ILE A 178 12.22 20.52 -0.58
CA ILE A 178 11.23 19.61 0.04
C ILE A 178 10.26 19.10 -1.03
N ALA A 179 9.74 19.98 -1.88
CA ALA A 179 8.85 19.59 -2.97
C ALA A 179 9.52 18.61 -3.96
N LEU A 180 10.80 18.81 -4.31
CA LEU A 180 11.55 17.91 -5.18
C LEU A 180 11.80 16.54 -4.52
N GLU A 181 12.13 16.52 -3.23
CA GLU A 181 12.35 15.26 -2.50
C GLU A 181 11.06 14.43 -2.43
N SER A 182 9.91 15.10 -2.25
CA SER A 182 8.59 14.47 -2.27
C SER A 182 8.33 13.73 -3.59
N GLN A 183 8.75 14.32 -4.72
CA GLN A 183 8.55 13.75 -6.06
C GLN A 183 9.39 12.49 -6.31
N GLY A 184 10.47 12.29 -5.56
CA GLY A 184 11.30 11.09 -5.64
C GLY A 184 10.68 9.87 -4.95
N THR A 185 9.49 10.00 -4.37
CA THR A 185 8.82 8.90 -3.67
C THR A 185 7.92 8.07 -4.58
N VAL A 186 7.84 6.76 -4.32
CA VAL A 186 6.95 5.82 -5.01
C VAL A 186 5.48 6.24 -4.90
N LEU A 187 5.08 6.83 -3.78
CA LEU A 187 3.73 7.39 -3.64
C LEU A 187 3.51 8.57 -4.58
N ALA A 188 4.44 9.53 -4.66
CA ALA A 188 4.29 10.68 -5.53
C ALA A 188 4.29 10.30 -7.02
N GLU A 189 5.19 9.40 -7.43
CA GLU A 189 5.20 8.83 -8.79
C GLU A 189 3.87 8.12 -9.11
N GLY A 190 3.38 7.31 -8.16
CA GLY A 190 2.10 6.62 -8.29
C GLY A 190 0.91 7.57 -8.38
N ILE A 191 0.90 8.64 -7.58
CA ILE A 191 -0.14 9.68 -7.61
C ILE A 191 -0.15 10.38 -8.97
N ALA A 192 1.00 10.80 -9.49
CA ALA A 192 1.09 11.46 -10.79
C ALA A 192 0.58 10.56 -11.94
N LEU A 193 0.91 9.26 -11.89
CA LEU A 193 0.38 8.28 -12.84
C LEU A 193 -1.15 8.15 -12.75
N LEU A 194 -1.67 8.03 -11.52
CA LEU A 194 -3.12 7.93 -11.30
C LEU A 194 -3.85 9.19 -11.75
N GLU A 195 -3.27 10.37 -11.54
CA GLU A 195 -3.81 11.66 -11.98
C GLU A 195 -3.94 11.73 -13.50
N ASP A 196 -2.89 11.35 -14.25
CA ASP A 196 -2.94 11.31 -15.72
C ASP A 196 -4.05 10.37 -16.22
N ILE A 197 -4.10 9.15 -15.68
CA ILE A 197 -5.09 8.15 -16.08
C ILE A 197 -6.51 8.59 -15.69
N SER A 198 -6.66 9.17 -14.50
CA SER A 198 -7.93 9.71 -14.01
C SER A 198 -8.44 10.84 -14.90
N GLN A 199 -7.55 11.74 -15.32
CA GLN A 199 -7.89 12.84 -16.21
C GLN A 199 -8.34 12.34 -17.58
N ARG A 200 -7.62 11.37 -18.16
CA ARG A 200 -8.03 10.70 -19.41
C ARG A 200 -9.40 10.05 -19.29
N CYS A 201 -9.68 9.38 -18.17
CA CYS A 201 -11.00 8.81 -17.89
C CYS A 201 -12.07 9.91 -17.87
N GLN A 202 -11.81 11.06 -17.25
CA GLN A 202 -12.75 12.17 -17.22
C GLN A 202 -13.03 12.74 -18.63
N GLU A 203 -11.99 12.90 -19.44
CA GLU A 203 -12.07 13.40 -20.82
C GLU A 203 -12.86 12.45 -21.71
N ASN A 204 -12.55 11.15 -21.64
CA ASN A 204 -13.30 10.10 -22.33
C ASN A 204 -14.78 10.10 -21.92
N ALA A 205 -15.07 10.24 -20.62
CA ALA A 205 -16.43 10.31 -20.11
C ALA A 205 -17.21 11.49 -20.71
N LYS A 206 -16.58 12.68 -20.80
CA LYS A 206 -17.22 13.90 -21.33
C LYS A 206 -17.55 13.79 -22.82
N ALA A 207 -16.77 13.03 -23.59
CA ALA A 207 -16.98 12.81 -25.01
C ALA A 207 -18.03 11.72 -25.31
N LEU A 208 -18.50 11.00 -24.29
CA LEU A 208 -19.44 9.89 -24.44
C LEU A 208 -20.75 10.14 -23.69
N ALA A 209 -21.79 9.37 -24.03
CA ALA A 209 -23.09 9.42 -23.38
C ALA A 209 -23.54 8.03 -22.94
N GLY A 210 -24.52 7.99 -22.01
CA GLY A 210 -25.16 6.74 -21.58
C GLY A 210 -24.19 5.76 -20.89
N ALA A 211 -24.25 4.48 -21.26
CA ALA A 211 -23.47 3.43 -20.61
C ALA A 211 -21.94 3.62 -20.77
N HIS A 212 -21.49 4.15 -21.92
CA HIS A 212 -20.07 4.42 -22.16
C HIS A 212 -19.58 5.63 -21.35
N HIS A 213 -20.42 6.61 -21.04
CA HIS A 213 -20.08 7.67 -20.09
C HIS A 213 -19.83 7.10 -18.68
N LEU A 214 -20.75 6.26 -18.20
CA LEU A 214 -20.70 5.67 -16.86
C LEU A 214 -19.46 4.78 -16.66
N LEU A 215 -19.03 4.09 -17.71
CA LEU A 215 -17.81 3.28 -17.73
C LEU A 215 -16.59 4.07 -17.25
N TRP A 216 -16.41 5.27 -17.80
CA TRP A 216 -15.23 6.10 -17.57
C TRP A 216 -15.34 6.99 -16.34
N ILE A 217 -16.52 7.57 -16.08
CA ILE A 217 -16.68 8.49 -14.94
C ILE A 217 -16.56 7.76 -13.60
N GLN A 218 -17.04 6.51 -13.51
CA GLN A 218 -16.90 5.71 -12.29
C GLN A 218 -15.44 5.36 -12.01
N ALA A 219 -14.67 5.04 -13.05
CA ALA A 219 -13.23 4.82 -12.93
C ALA A 219 -12.51 6.11 -12.49
N HIS A 220 -12.84 7.25 -13.11
CA HIS A 220 -12.32 8.56 -12.71
C HIS A 220 -12.55 8.84 -11.21
N GLN A 221 -13.79 8.71 -10.73
CA GLN A 221 -14.16 8.98 -9.34
C GLN A 221 -13.43 8.10 -8.34
N MET A 222 -13.29 6.80 -8.65
CA MET A 222 -12.52 5.90 -7.79
C MET A 222 -11.03 6.20 -7.81
N LEU A 223 -10.45 6.54 -8.96
CA LEU A 223 -9.05 6.96 -9.03
C LEU A 223 -8.82 8.25 -8.23
N GLN A 224 -9.72 9.23 -8.30
CA GLN A 224 -9.65 10.45 -7.49
C GLN A 224 -9.74 10.14 -5.99
N SER A 225 -10.60 9.21 -5.58
CA SER A 225 -10.65 8.76 -4.19
C SER A 225 -9.35 8.09 -3.73
N LEU A 226 -8.71 7.29 -4.60
CA LEU A 226 -7.42 6.67 -4.30
C LEU A 226 -6.31 7.72 -4.19
N ILE A 227 -6.23 8.64 -5.15
CA ILE A 227 -5.27 9.76 -5.16
C ILE A 227 -5.38 10.55 -3.86
N HIS A 228 -6.61 10.91 -3.46
CA HIS A 228 -6.87 11.62 -2.20
C HIS A 228 -6.33 10.86 -0.98
N ALA A 229 -6.62 9.56 -0.88
CA ALA A 229 -6.13 8.74 0.21
C ALA A 229 -4.59 8.66 0.21
N LEU A 230 -3.94 8.45 -0.94
CA LEU A 230 -2.48 8.39 -1.05
C LEU A 230 -1.81 9.74 -0.70
N ASN A 231 -2.42 10.86 -1.09
CA ASN A 231 -1.98 12.20 -0.68
C ASN A 231 -2.03 12.37 0.84
N GLY A 232 -2.99 11.75 1.53
CA GLY A 232 -3.04 11.74 2.99
C GLY A 232 -1.83 11.06 3.63
N PHE A 233 -1.23 10.05 2.99
CA PHE A 233 0.06 9.50 3.42
C PHE A 233 1.17 10.50 3.11
N LEU A 234 1.30 10.98 1.87
CA LEU A 234 2.43 11.83 1.49
C LEU A 234 2.53 13.12 2.35
N HIS A 235 1.38 13.70 2.71
CA HIS A 235 1.28 14.97 3.44
C HIS A 235 0.99 14.82 4.95
N TYR A 236 1.19 13.64 5.52
CA TYR A 236 1.04 13.44 6.96
C TYR A 236 2.05 14.28 7.75
N ASP A 237 1.56 15.15 8.64
CA ASP A 237 2.38 16.02 9.49
C ASP A 237 2.35 15.55 10.94
N TYR A 238 3.52 15.28 11.54
CA TYR A 238 3.67 14.86 12.94
C TYR A 238 3.16 15.91 13.93
N GLN A 239 2.24 15.53 14.82
CA GLN A 239 1.72 16.36 15.91
C GLN A 239 2.04 15.76 17.29
N GLN A 240 1.96 16.59 18.35
CA GLN A 240 2.25 16.15 19.72
C GLN A 240 1.19 15.18 20.29
N ASP A 241 -0.06 15.29 19.85
CA ASP A 241 -1.15 14.39 20.26
C ASP A 241 -1.39 13.33 19.18
N ALA A 242 -0.80 12.15 19.37
CA ALA A 242 -0.88 11.05 18.42
C ALA A 242 -2.31 10.52 18.22
N GLU A 243 -3.15 10.52 19.25
CA GLU A 243 -4.52 9.99 19.11
C GLU A 243 -5.37 10.92 18.26
N LEU A 244 -5.37 12.22 18.61
CA LEU A 244 -6.09 13.23 17.84
C LEU A 244 -5.57 13.29 16.39
N GLN A 245 -4.26 13.19 16.22
CA GLN A 245 -3.63 13.21 14.90
C GLN A 245 -4.07 12.02 14.04
N LEU A 246 -4.05 10.79 14.57
CA LEU A 246 -4.45 9.60 13.83
C LEU A 246 -5.94 9.64 13.46
N ASN A 247 -6.79 10.12 14.37
CA ASN A 247 -8.22 10.31 14.10
C ASN A 247 -8.43 11.32 12.96
N ASN A 248 -7.82 12.50 13.06
CA ASN A 248 -7.90 13.53 12.02
C ASN A 248 -7.35 13.04 10.68
N TRP A 249 -6.28 12.26 10.71
CA TRP A 249 -5.70 11.69 9.51
C TRP A 249 -6.61 10.65 8.85
N VAL A 250 -7.25 9.75 9.61
CA VAL A 250 -8.23 8.82 9.04
C VAL A 250 -9.44 9.54 8.46
N ASP A 251 -9.96 10.54 9.16
CA ASP A 251 -11.06 11.37 8.66
C ASP A 251 -10.66 12.08 7.35
N TYR A 252 -9.40 12.52 7.26
CA TYR A 252 -8.86 13.08 6.03
C TYR A 252 -8.81 12.06 4.89
N LEU A 253 -8.30 10.84 5.13
CA LEU A 253 -8.21 9.79 4.11
C LEU A 253 -9.57 9.48 3.46
N PHE A 254 -10.65 9.60 4.23
CA PHE A 254 -12.01 9.30 3.80
C PHE A 254 -12.93 10.51 3.99
N THR A 255 -12.54 11.67 3.46
CA THR A 255 -13.40 12.85 3.46
C THR A 255 -14.74 12.58 2.77
N LYS A 256 -15.82 13.25 3.20
CA LYS A 256 -17.14 13.17 2.56
C LYS A 256 -17.14 13.66 1.11
N THR A 257 -16.34 14.67 0.82
CA THR A 257 -16.24 15.32 -0.49
C THR A 257 -14.79 15.49 -0.88
N LEU A 258 -14.46 15.12 -2.11
CA LEU A 258 -13.14 15.30 -2.72
C LEU A 258 -12.88 16.80 -2.98
N GLU A 259 -11.63 17.15 -3.30
CA GLU A 259 -11.22 18.55 -3.55
C GLU A 259 -11.98 19.20 -4.72
N ASN A 260 -12.41 18.41 -5.68
CA ASN A 260 -13.22 18.85 -6.82
C ASN A 260 -14.71 19.06 -6.47
N GLY A 261 -15.11 18.86 -5.21
CA GLY A 261 -16.49 19.00 -4.72
C GLY A 261 -17.39 17.78 -4.97
N GLU A 262 -16.89 16.72 -5.60
CA GLU A 262 -17.65 15.50 -5.84
C GLU A 262 -17.75 14.64 -4.56
N PRO A 263 -18.82 13.85 -4.40
CA PRO A 263 -18.92 12.87 -3.31
C PRO A 263 -17.77 11.87 -3.38
N ASN A 264 -17.13 11.60 -2.25
CA ASN A 264 -16.11 10.57 -2.19
C ASN A 264 -16.78 9.18 -2.12
N PRO A 265 -16.55 8.29 -3.11
CA PRO A 265 -17.17 6.96 -3.14
C PRO A 265 -16.72 6.05 -1.98
N THR A 266 -15.63 6.36 -1.29
CA THR A 266 -15.14 5.57 -0.14
C THR A 266 -15.64 6.07 1.21
N TYR A 267 -16.30 7.23 1.27
CA TYR A 267 -16.88 7.77 2.50
C TYR A 267 -18.00 6.87 3.02
N HIS A 268 -17.92 6.46 4.30
CA HIS A 268 -18.80 5.43 4.89
C HIS A 268 -18.85 4.10 4.12
N GLY A 269 -17.86 3.82 3.27
CA GLY A 269 -17.71 2.52 2.63
C GLY A 269 -17.25 1.44 3.63
N PRO A 270 -17.30 0.15 3.24
CA PRO A 270 -16.75 -0.94 4.06
C PRO A 270 -15.27 -0.72 4.43
N LEU A 271 -14.48 -0.15 3.53
CA LEU A 271 -13.08 0.22 3.76
C LEU A 271 -12.94 1.24 4.91
N HIS A 272 -13.71 2.32 4.89
CA HIS A 272 -13.72 3.34 5.95
C HIS A 272 -14.06 2.75 7.32
N HIS A 273 -15.10 1.91 7.40
CA HIS A 273 -15.48 1.25 8.65
C HIS A 273 -14.39 0.32 9.18
N ARG A 274 -13.73 -0.44 8.29
CA ARG A 274 -12.62 -1.32 8.68
C ARG A 274 -11.42 -0.53 9.20
N VAL A 275 -11.06 0.58 8.55
CA VAL A 275 -9.95 1.43 8.99
C VAL A 275 -10.23 2.05 10.36
N ILE A 276 -11.45 2.56 10.59
CA ILE A 276 -11.85 3.09 11.91
C ILE A 276 -11.78 2.00 12.99
N ALA A 277 -12.28 0.80 12.71
CA ALA A 277 -12.21 -0.31 13.66
C ALA A 277 -10.75 -0.67 14.03
N ASN A 278 -9.87 -0.70 13.04
CA ASN A 278 -8.44 -0.94 13.23
C ASN A 278 -7.77 0.19 14.04
N LEU A 279 -8.16 1.45 13.84
CA LEU A 279 -7.64 2.58 14.62
C LEU A 279 -8.04 2.46 16.09
N ALA A 280 -9.32 2.19 16.35
CA ALA A 280 -9.82 2.01 17.72
C ALA A 280 -9.07 0.88 18.45
N GLN A 281 -8.76 -0.21 17.75
CA GLN A 281 -7.97 -1.31 18.30
C GLN A 281 -6.52 -0.90 18.60
N ALA A 282 -5.87 -0.15 17.70
CA ALA A 282 -4.52 0.35 17.90
C ALA A 282 -4.43 1.30 19.11
N THR A 283 -5.38 2.24 19.24
CA THR A 283 -5.49 3.14 20.39
C THR A 283 -5.72 2.35 21.68
N GLN A 284 -6.54 1.30 21.65
CA GLN A 284 -6.76 0.42 22.80
C GLN A 284 -5.47 -0.32 23.20
N CYS A 285 -4.70 -0.83 22.24
CA CYS A 285 -3.41 -1.47 22.49
C CYS A 285 -2.38 -0.48 23.06
N LEU A 286 -2.33 0.74 22.51
CA LEU A 286 -1.50 1.83 23.01
C LEU A 286 -1.83 2.13 24.47
N VAL A 287 -3.11 2.35 24.80
CA VAL A 287 -3.59 2.61 26.17
C VAL A 287 -3.25 1.45 27.12
N GLN A 288 -3.41 0.20 26.68
CA GLN A 288 -3.07 -0.96 27.51
C GLN A 288 -1.57 -1.05 27.81
N HIS A 289 -0.71 -0.61 26.90
CA HIS A 289 0.74 -0.67 27.10
C HIS A 289 1.28 0.57 27.84
N THR A 290 0.79 1.76 27.51
CA THR A 290 1.26 3.03 28.10
C THR A 290 0.70 3.27 29.50
N ILE A 291 -0.58 2.94 29.72
CA ILE A 291 -1.28 3.22 30.99
C ILE A 291 -1.37 1.96 31.87
N ARG A 292 -1.55 0.77 31.27
CA ARG A 292 -1.78 -0.48 32.03
C ARG A 292 -0.57 -1.42 32.10
N HIS A 293 0.51 -1.12 31.39
CA HIS A 293 1.75 -1.91 31.37
C HIS A 293 1.56 -3.41 31.09
N ASN A 294 0.58 -3.78 30.25
CA ASN A 294 0.34 -5.17 29.89
C ASN A 294 1.26 -5.63 28.74
N ASP A 295 1.79 -6.85 28.83
CA ASP A 295 2.68 -7.52 27.86
C ASP A 295 2.00 -8.00 26.55
N ALA A 296 1.02 -7.24 26.03
CA ALA A 296 0.27 -7.61 24.82
C ALA A 296 1.19 -7.88 23.60
N PHE A 297 2.30 -7.13 23.49
CA PHE A 297 3.32 -7.33 22.45
C PHE A 297 4.10 -8.62 22.61
N THR A 298 4.41 -9.03 23.84
CA THR A 298 5.07 -10.32 24.11
C THR A 298 4.15 -11.48 23.73
N GLN A 299 2.85 -11.38 24.06
CA GLN A 299 1.86 -12.41 23.70
C GLN A 299 1.72 -12.54 22.18
N ARG A 300 1.61 -11.40 21.49
CA ARG A 300 1.62 -11.28 20.03
C ARG A 300 2.87 -11.89 19.38
N ASP A 301 4.06 -11.53 19.86
CA ASP A 301 5.33 -12.03 19.32
C ASP A 301 5.44 -13.55 19.48
N ASN A 302 4.96 -14.09 20.60
CA ASN A 302 4.90 -15.52 20.84
C ASN A 302 3.95 -16.26 19.87
N ILE A 303 2.86 -15.61 19.44
CA ILE A 303 1.93 -16.16 18.43
C ILE A 303 2.54 -16.13 17.03
N MET A 304 3.25 -15.05 16.67
CA MET A 304 3.79 -14.85 15.32
C MET A 304 5.10 -15.63 15.06
N ARG A 305 5.88 -15.89 16.11
CA ARG A 305 7.21 -16.53 16.02
C ARG A 305 7.21 -17.87 15.26
N PRO A 306 6.28 -18.82 15.50
CA PRO A 306 6.26 -20.09 14.76
C PRO A 306 6.02 -19.89 13.27
N PHE A 307 5.14 -18.98 12.89
CA PHE A 307 4.81 -18.69 11.49
C PHE A 307 6.04 -18.13 10.75
N ILE A 308 6.69 -17.12 11.31
CA ILE A 308 7.87 -16.47 10.72
C ILE A 308 9.01 -17.47 10.55
N SER A 309 9.25 -18.29 11.57
CA SER A 309 10.31 -19.31 11.54
C SER A 309 10.09 -20.31 10.39
N GLN A 310 8.84 -20.74 10.18
CA GLN A 310 8.47 -21.62 9.08
C GLN A 310 8.63 -20.94 7.71
N THR A 311 8.21 -19.68 7.58
CA THR A 311 8.34 -18.93 6.33
C THR A 311 9.79 -18.68 5.96
N LEU A 312 10.64 -18.25 6.91
CA LEU A 312 12.07 -18.05 6.67
C LEU A 312 12.74 -19.36 6.23
N GLU A 313 12.40 -20.48 6.87
CA GLU A 313 12.93 -21.80 6.47
C GLU A 313 12.46 -22.22 5.06
N LYS A 314 11.23 -21.85 4.67
CA LYS A 314 10.74 -22.08 3.30
C LYS A 314 11.52 -21.23 2.29
N VAL A 315 11.72 -19.95 2.57
CA VAL A 315 12.50 -19.03 1.71
C VAL A 315 13.94 -19.51 1.58
N LYS A 316 14.58 -19.94 2.68
CA LYS A 316 15.93 -20.54 2.69
C LYS A 316 16.06 -21.66 1.67
N ARG A 317 15.10 -22.59 1.66
CA ARG A 317 15.12 -23.73 0.74
C ARG A 317 15.01 -23.28 -0.71
N MET A 318 14.15 -22.31 -0.99
CA MET A 318 13.98 -21.75 -2.34
C MET A 318 15.24 -21.04 -2.83
N GLU A 319 15.78 -20.11 -2.05
CA GLU A 319 16.97 -19.33 -2.43
C GLU A 319 18.21 -20.21 -2.60
N LEU A 320 18.43 -21.20 -1.72
CA LEU A 320 19.53 -22.16 -1.89
C LEU A 320 19.37 -23.04 -3.12
N THR A 321 18.13 -23.30 -3.55
CA THR A 321 17.86 -24.05 -4.79
C THR A 321 18.19 -23.18 -6.00
N ASN A 322 17.73 -21.93 -6.01
CA ASN A 322 18.01 -20.96 -7.06
C ASN A 322 19.52 -20.70 -7.23
N LEU A 323 20.24 -20.54 -6.11
CA LEU A 323 21.70 -20.35 -6.13
C LEU A 323 22.42 -21.55 -6.77
N LYS A 324 22.03 -22.78 -6.41
CA LYS A 324 22.59 -24.00 -7.01
C LYS A 324 22.32 -24.07 -8.51
N MET A 325 21.09 -23.79 -8.93
CA MET A 325 20.73 -23.77 -10.35
C MET A 325 21.52 -22.71 -11.13
N SER A 326 21.71 -21.52 -10.56
CA SER A 326 22.50 -20.44 -11.18
C SER A 326 23.98 -20.81 -11.30
N GLN A 327 24.55 -21.45 -10.27
CA GLN A 327 25.93 -21.93 -10.29
C GLN A 327 26.12 -23.07 -11.30
N GLU A 328 25.15 -23.97 -11.43
CA GLU A 328 25.17 -25.05 -12.43
C GLU A 328 25.04 -24.49 -13.86
N ALA A 329 24.19 -23.49 -14.08
CA ALA A 329 24.06 -22.81 -15.37
C ALA A 329 25.35 -22.07 -15.78
N GLN A 330 26.01 -21.38 -14.84
CA GLN A 330 27.30 -20.73 -15.09
C GLN A 330 28.42 -21.75 -15.37
N ARG A 331 28.45 -22.87 -14.65
CA ARG A 331 29.41 -23.96 -14.91
C ARG A 331 29.19 -24.59 -16.29
N HIS A 332 27.95 -24.75 -16.72
CA HIS A 332 27.64 -25.25 -18.06
C HIS A 332 28.05 -24.27 -19.16
N GLN A 333 27.85 -22.97 -18.99
CA GLN A 333 28.33 -21.95 -19.93
C GLN A 333 29.86 -21.93 -20.04
N LEU A 334 30.56 -22.06 -18.91
CA LEU A 334 32.03 -22.12 -18.88
C LEU A 334 32.59 -23.44 -19.45
N SER A 335 31.79 -24.51 -19.50
CA SER A 335 32.18 -25.79 -20.12
C SER A 335 31.95 -25.85 -21.63
N LEU A 336 31.25 -24.86 -22.20
CA LEU A 336 30.93 -24.74 -23.62
C LEU A 336 31.84 -23.74 -24.36
N VAL A 337 32.78 -23.11 -23.64
CA VAL A 337 33.89 -22.29 -24.14
C VAL A 337 35.17 -23.11 -23.99
#